data_AF-A0A969LL21-F1
#
_entry.id   AF-A0A969LL21-F1
#
_cell.length_a   1.000
_cell.length_b   1.000
_cell.length_c   1.000
_cell.angle_alpha   90.00
_cell.angle_beta   90.00
_cell.angle_gamma   90.00
#
_symmetry.space_group_name_H-M   'P 1'
#
loop_
_entity.id
_entity.type
_entity.pdbx_description
1 polymer ?
#
loop_
_entity_poly.entity_id
_entity_poly.type
_entity_poly.pdbx_seq_one_letter_code
_entity_poly.pdbx_strand_id
1 'polypeptide(L)'
;FIKYAPFLQSTGKHSFPVTIALVSGITMDGLPWADPDRKNFFTSRLAYYFQGIVGRKISEAFTLQLAPTVVHKNLVQKAVDSNDVYSIGIGGRLRISKRIAFTWDYYYVLNPFTDNAYQNPLAVGFDIETGGHVSNCIFKCHGNERKGIYY
;
A
#
# COMPACT_ATOMS: atom_id res chain seq x y z
N PHE A 1 12.05 7.57 3.11
CA PHE A 1 11.34 7.47 1.82
C PHE A 1 11.34 8.84 1.17
N ILE A 2 11.17 8.89 -0.15
CA ILE A 2 11.05 10.13 -0.93
C ILE A 2 9.63 10.16 -1.50
N LYS A 3 9.00 11.34 -1.46
CA LYS A 3 7.70 11.60 -2.08
C LYS A 3 7.80 12.84 -2.95
N TYR A 4 7.35 12.73 -4.18
CA TYR A 4 7.34 13.82 -5.15
C TYR A 4 5.97 13.91 -5.81
N ALA A 5 5.33 15.08 -5.82
CA ALA A 5 3.99 15.29 -6.36
C ALA A 5 4.03 16.34 -7.48
N PRO A 6 4.39 15.96 -8.72
CA PRO A 6 4.54 16.91 -9.83
C PRO A 6 3.22 17.54 -10.26
N PHE A 7 2.10 16.82 -10.09
CA PHE A 7 0.79 17.30 -10.49
C PHE A 7 -0.16 17.29 -9.31
N LEU A 8 -0.79 18.43 -9.04
CA LEU A 8 -1.77 18.60 -7.98
C LEU A 8 -3.13 18.90 -8.59
N GLN A 9 -4.18 18.29 -8.02
CA GLN A 9 -5.54 18.62 -8.40
C GLN A 9 -5.82 20.10 -8.10
N SER A 10 -6.38 20.81 -9.08
CA SER A 10 -6.73 22.23 -8.98
C SER A 10 -8.05 22.53 -9.70
N THR A 11 -8.74 23.58 -9.27
CA THR A 11 -9.93 24.13 -9.93
C THR A 11 -9.64 25.55 -10.41
N GLY A 12 -10.31 26.00 -11.49
CA GLY A 12 -10.13 27.34 -12.07
C GLY A 12 -9.40 27.34 -13.42
N LYS A 13 -8.75 28.47 -13.75
CA LYS A 13 -8.18 28.77 -15.09
C LYS A 13 -7.03 27.84 -15.52
N HIS A 14 -6.40 27.15 -14.56
CA HIS A 14 -5.39 26.10 -14.77
C HIS A 14 -5.77 24.86 -13.96
N SER A 15 -6.96 24.30 -14.23
CA SER A 15 -7.46 23.13 -13.54
C SER A 15 -6.75 21.85 -14.00
N PHE A 16 -6.42 21.00 -13.04
CA PHE A 16 -5.92 19.67 -13.28
C PHE A 16 -6.80 18.67 -12.50
N PRO A 17 -7.34 17.62 -13.14
CA PRO A 17 -8.45 16.86 -12.60
C PRO A 17 -8.06 15.87 -11.47
N VAL A 18 -6.78 15.55 -11.34
CA VAL A 18 -6.26 14.53 -10.42
C VAL A 18 -4.95 14.99 -9.80
N THR A 19 -4.56 14.46 -8.65
CA THR A 19 -3.21 14.59 -8.10
C THR A 19 -2.41 13.37 -8.49
N ILE A 20 -1.19 13.57 -8.98
CA ILE A 20 -0.25 12.49 -9.26
C ILE A 20 0.97 12.68 -8.35
N ALA A 21 1.27 11.65 -7.57
CA ALA A 21 2.45 11.60 -6.73
C ALA A 21 3.22 10.30 -6.96
N LEU A 22 4.53 10.36 -6.75
CA LEU A 22 5.44 9.23 -6.79
C LEU A 22 6.07 9.11 -5.41
N VAL A 23 6.09 7.89 -4.89
CA VAL A 23 6.74 7.54 -3.64
C VAL A 23 7.75 6.46 -3.92
N SER A 24 8.97 6.62 -3.40
CA SER A 24 9.98 5.59 -3.44
C SER A 24 10.67 5.45 -2.09
N GLY A 25 11.18 4.27 -1.79
CA GLY A 25 11.88 4.06 -0.53
C GLY A 25 12.62 2.75 -0.47
N ILE A 26 13.40 2.64 0.59
CA ILE A 26 14.19 1.46 0.94
C ILE A 26 13.68 0.98 2.29
N THR A 27 13.45 -0.31 2.42
CA THR A 27 13.15 -0.98 3.67
C THR A 27 14.22 -2.02 3.96
N MET A 28 14.37 -2.36 5.24
CA MET A 28 15.34 -3.34 5.70
C MET A 28 14.64 -4.36 6.58
N ASP A 29 14.85 -5.64 6.29
CA ASP A 29 14.40 -6.72 7.16
C ASP A 29 15.35 -6.86 8.36
N GLY A 30 14.81 -6.68 9.56
CA GLY A 30 15.53 -6.81 10.83
C GLY A 30 15.38 -8.18 11.50
N LEU A 31 14.63 -9.11 10.91
CA LEU A 31 14.40 -10.44 11.48
C LEU A 31 15.66 -11.32 11.42
N PRO A 32 15.79 -12.33 12.29
CA PRO A 32 16.84 -13.33 12.17
C PRO A 32 16.85 -13.97 10.78
N TRP A 33 18.02 -14.39 10.30
CA TRP A 33 18.13 -15.07 9.01
C TRP A 33 17.37 -16.40 9.05
N ALA A 34 16.54 -16.64 8.03
CA ALA A 34 15.79 -17.90 7.91
C ALA A 34 16.71 -19.11 7.71
N ASP A 35 17.85 -18.89 7.04
CA ASP A 35 18.91 -19.87 6.85
C ASP A 35 20.24 -19.25 7.31
N PRO A 36 20.75 -19.64 8.50
CA PRO A 36 22.01 -19.15 9.06
C PRO A 36 23.25 -19.68 8.34
N ASP A 37 23.16 -20.83 7.67
CA ASP A 37 24.32 -21.56 7.13
C ASP A 37 24.76 -21.04 5.76
N ARG A 38 23.89 -20.26 5.08
CA ARG A 38 24.25 -19.59 3.83
C ARG A 38 25.04 -18.30 4.05
N LYS A 39 25.77 -17.87 3.02
CA LYS A 39 26.41 -16.55 3.01
C LYS A 39 25.37 -15.42 2.95
N ASN A 40 25.19 -14.76 4.08
CA ASN A 40 24.18 -13.72 4.26
C ASN A 40 24.78 -12.32 4.09
N PHE A 41 24.51 -11.67 2.95
CA PHE A 41 24.94 -10.30 2.69
C PHE A 41 23.99 -9.29 3.32
N PHE A 42 24.51 -8.15 3.79
CA PHE A 42 23.67 -7.05 4.28
C PHE A 42 22.66 -6.58 3.23
N THR A 43 23.08 -6.52 1.96
CA THR A 43 22.23 -6.14 0.83
C THR A 43 21.04 -7.07 0.65
N SER A 44 21.14 -8.34 1.04
CA SER A 44 20.03 -9.30 0.98
C SER A 44 18.87 -8.94 1.92
N ARG A 45 19.08 -8.05 2.92
CA ARG A 45 18.01 -7.56 3.80
C ARG A 45 17.26 -6.36 3.23
N LEU A 46 17.80 -5.73 2.18
CA LEU A 46 17.22 -4.54 1.62
C LEU A 46 16.11 -4.89 0.63
N ALA A 47 15.03 -4.13 0.70
CA ALA A 47 13.98 -4.11 -0.30
C ALA A 47 13.72 -2.67 -0.71
N TYR A 48 13.29 -2.49 -1.95
CA TYR A 48 12.98 -1.19 -2.54
C TYR A 48 11.52 -1.19 -2.93
N TYR A 49 10.83 -0.08 -2.73
CA TYR A 49 9.47 0.05 -3.20
C TYR A 49 9.29 1.33 -3.99
N PHE A 50 8.46 1.26 -5.01
CA PHE A 50 8.02 2.37 -5.83
C PHE A 50 6.51 2.32 -5.94
N GLN A 51 5.86 3.45 -5.67
CA GLN A 51 4.42 3.59 -5.71
C GLN A 51 4.06 4.86 -6.48
N GLY A 52 3.26 4.70 -7.52
CA GLY A 52 2.55 5.82 -8.13
C GLY A 52 1.22 5.99 -7.42
N ILE A 53 0.84 7.22 -7.08
CA ILE A 53 -0.43 7.55 -6.43
C ILE A 53 -1.16 8.50 -7.36
N VAL A 54 -2.35 8.10 -7.81
CA VAL A 54 -3.29 8.93 -8.56
C VAL A 54 -4.50 9.15 -7.68
N GLY A 55 -4.62 10.34 -7.11
CA GLY A 55 -5.70 10.71 -6.20
C GLY A 55 -6.67 11.70 -6.83
N ARG A 56 -7.96 11.60 -6.50
CA ARG A 56 -8.95 12.61 -6.85
C ARG A 56 -9.90 12.87 -5.70
N LYS A 57 -10.02 14.13 -5.33
CA LYS A 57 -11.11 14.64 -4.50
C LYS A 57 -12.35 14.78 -5.40
N ILE A 58 -13.29 13.86 -5.24
CA ILE A 58 -14.54 13.78 -6.04
C ILE A 58 -15.57 14.76 -5.49
N SER A 59 -15.64 14.90 -4.16
CA SER A 59 -16.49 15.88 -3.48
C SER A 59 -15.79 16.41 -2.23
N GLU A 60 -16.42 17.33 -1.50
CA GLU A 60 -15.89 17.76 -0.20
C GLU A 60 -15.82 16.62 0.83
N ALA A 61 -16.71 15.63 0.71
CA ALA A 61 -16.77 14.50 1.61
C ALA A 61 -15.97 13.30 1.12
N PHE A 62 -15.82 13.11 -0.19
CA PHE A 62 -15.27 11.89 -0.76
C PHE A 62 -14.01 12.12 -1.60
N THR A 63 -12.97 11.35 -1.28
CA THR A 63 -11.70 11.29 -2.01
C THR A 63 -11.38 9.84 -2.33
N LEU A 64 -10.88 9.58 -3.52
CA LEU A 64 -10.46 8.27 -3.99
C LEU A 64 -8.99 8.33 -4.44
N GLN A 65 -8.27 7.23 -4.29
CA GLN A 65 -6.91 7.06 -4.78
C GLN A 65 -6.71 5.69 -5.43
N LEU A 66 -5.87 5.66 -6.45
CA LEU A 66 -5.30 4.45 -7.04
C LEU A 66 -3.79 4.48 -6.80
N ALA A 67 -3.22 3.35 -6.42
CA ALA A 67 -1.84 3.24 -5.98
C ALA A 67 -1.13 2.01 -6.58
N PRO A 68 -0.80 1.99 -7.89
CA PRO A 68 0.09 0.97 -8.44
C PRO A 68 1.42 0.98 -7.71
N THR A 69 1.86 -0.19 -7.27
CA THR A 69 3.03 -0.36 -6.41
C THR A 69 3.87 -1.53 -6.89
N VAL A 70 5.18 -1.36 -6.91
CA VAL A 70 6.16 -2.43 -7.10
C VAL A 70 7.08 -2.48 -5.89
N VAL A 71 7.36 -3.68 -5.42
CA VAL A 71 8.31 -3.93 -4.33
C VAL A 71 9.36 -4.92 -4.85
N HIS A 72 10.60 -4.47 -4.97
CA HIS A 72 11.75 -5.30 -5.27
C HIS A 72 12.41 -5.76 -3.98
N LYS A 73 12.54 -7.07 -3.79
CA LYS A 73 13.31 -7.67 -2.70
C LYS A 73 14.61 -8.21 -3.26
N ASN A 74 15.73 -7.85 -2.64
CA ASN A 74 17.03 -8.40 -3.03
C ASN A 74 17.13 -9.92 -2.74
N LEU A 75 16.26 -10.44 -1.88
CA LEU A 75 16.22 -11.83 -1.52
C LEU A 75 14.80 -12.32 -1.26
N VAL A 76 14.48 -13.46 -1.86
CA VAL A 76 13.27 -14.23 -1.64
C VAL A 76 13.59 -15.57 -0.96
N GLN A 77 12.61 -16.16 -0.28
CA GLN A 77 12.80 -17.41 0.46
C GLN A 77 12.87 -18.63 -0.46
N LYS A 78 12.10 -18.64 -1.55
CA LYS A 78 12.07 -19.75 -2.51
C LYS A 78 12.57 -19.30 -3.88
N ALA A 79 13.30 -20.18 -4.56
CA ALA A 79 13.82 -19.90 -5.90
C ALA A 79 12.71 -19.77 -6.97
N VAL A 80 11.51 -20.29 -6.68
CA VAL A 80 10.33 -20.16 -7.55
C VAL A 80 9.63 -18.80 -7.42
N ASP A 81 9.91 -18.05 -6.35
CA ASP A 81 9.27 -16.76 -6.10
C ASP A 81 10.02 -15.64 -6.83
N SER A 82 9.27 -14.67 -7.37
CA SER A 82 9.87 -13.51 -8.03
C SER A 82 10.43 -12.52 -7.01
N ASN A 83 11.57 -11.89 -7.33
CA ASN A 83 12.09 -10.79 -6.52
C ASN A 83 11.22 -9.53 -6.57
N ASP A 84 10.42 -9.36 -7.62
CA ASP A 84 9.51 -8.22 -7.80
C ASP A 84 8.08 -8.61 -7.45
N VAL A 85 7.42 -7.81 -6.63
CA VAL A 85 6.00 -7.94 -6.31
C VAL A 85 5.26 -6.73 -6.83
N TYR A 86 4.30 -6.95 -7.73
CA TYR A 86 3.45 -5.93 -8.29
C TYR A 86 2.08 -5.97 -7.61
N SER A 87 1.57 -4.81 -7.21
CA SER A 87 0.23 -4.67 -6.67
C SER A 87 -0.44 -3.39 -7.13
N ILE A 88 -1.77 -3.38 -7.08
CA ILE A 88 -2.59 -2.22 -7.35
C ILE A 88 -3.42 -1.94 -6.11
N GLY A 89 -3.13 -0.83 -5.45
CA GLY A 89 -3.94 -0.30 -4.36
C GLY A 89 -5.11 0.53 -4.88
N ILE A 90 -6.28 0.39 -4.28
CA ILE A 90 -7.36 1.35 -4.37
C ILE A 90 -7.77 1.72 -2.95
N GLY A 91 -7.94 3.01 -2.70
CA GLY A 91 -8.31 3.49 -1.39
C GLY A 91 -9.19 4.71 -1.46
N GLY A 92 -9.89 5.00 -0.37
CA GLY A 92 -10.77 6.13 -0.29
C GLY A 92 -10.92 6.67 1.11
N ARG A 93 -11.31 7.93 1.17
CA ARG A 93 -11.65 8.64 2.40
C ARG A 93 -13.03 9.27 2.24
N LEU A 94 -13.93 8.94 3.14
CA LEU A 94 -15.29 9.43 3.22
C LEU A 94 -15.50 10.15 4.55
N ARG A 95 -15.71 11.46 4.50
CA ARG A 95 -16.11 12.26 5.67
C ARG A 95 -17.56 11.96 6.01
N ILE A 96 -17.80 11.26 7.12
CA ILE A 96 -19.13 10.93 7.63
C ILE A 96 -19.72 12.12 8.39
N SER A 97 -18.90 12.78 9.22
CA SER A 97 -19.31 13.96 9.98
C SER A 97 -18.17 14.98 10.04
N LYS A 98 -18.41 16.14 10.68
CA LYS A 98 -17.34 17.15 10.89
C LYS A 98 -16.14 16.61 11.66
N ARG A 99 -16.30 15.54 12.44
CA ARG A 99 -15.26 14.98 13.31
C ARG A 99 -14.94 13.51 13.02
N ILE A 100 -15.57 12.90 12.02
CA ILE A 100 -15.41 11.49 11.71
C ILE A 100 -15.21 11.33 10.21
N ALA A 101 -14.12 10.69 9.82
CA ALA A 101 -13.92 10.21 8.46
C ALA A 101 -13.64 8.72 8.45
N PHE A 102 -14.29 8.00 7.55
CA PHE A 102 -14.00 6.61 7.26
C PHE A 102 -12.94 6.52 6.16
N THR A 103 -11.96 5.65 6.34
CA THR A 103 -10.91 5.37 5.38
C THR A 103 -10.93 3.89 5.03
N TRP A 104 -10.57 3.57 3.79
CA TRP A 104 -10.40 2.19 3.36
C TRP A 104 -9.28 2.13 2.32
N ASP A 105 -8.53 1.04 2.35
CA ASP A 105 -7.48 0.74 1.37
C ASP A 105 -7.50 -0.76 1.08
N TYR A 106 -7.56 -1.11 -0.19
CA TYR A 106 -7.52 -2.49 -0.67
C TYR A 106 -6.38 -2.62 -1.67
N TYR A 107 -5.51 -3.60 -1.49
CA TYR A 107 -4.44 -3.89 -2.44
C TYR A 107 -4.67 -5.25 -3.09
N TYR A 108 -4.65 -5.27 -4.41
CA TYR A 108 -4.64 -6.50 -5.20
C TYR A 108 -3.22 -6.82 -5.65
N VAL A 109 -2.69 -7.97 -5.27
CA VAL A 109 -1.35 -8.44 -5.64
C VAL A 109 -1.43 -9.23 -6.93
N LEU A 110 -0.71 -8.79 -7.96
CA LEU A 110 -0.78 -9.37 -9.31
C LEU A 110 0.01 -10.68 -9.42
N ASN A 111 1.11 -10.80 -8.67
CA ASN A 111 1.98 -11.97 -8.65
C ASN A 111 2.27 -12.42 -7.21
N PRO A 112 1.28 -13.05 -6.54
CA PRO A 112 1.48 -13.56 -5.19
C PRO A 112 2.57 -14.63 -5.17
N PHE A 113 3.33 -14.70 -4.08
CA PHE A 113 4.28 -15.80 -3.86
C PHE A 113 3.56 -17.14 -3.75
N THR A 114 4.31 -18.20 -4.04
CA THR A 114 3.82 -19.58 -4.13
C THR A 114 3.16 -20.06 -2.84
N ASP A 115 3.55 -19.51 -1.69
CA ASP A 115 2.98 -19.83 -0.38
C ASP A 115 1.66 -19.11 -0.06
N ASN A 116 1.10 -18.33 -1.00
CA ASN A 116 -0.10 -17.53 -0.79
C ASN A 116 -0.05 -16.61 0.46
N ALA A 117 1.14 -16.34 0.99
CA ALA A 117 1.32 -15.57 2.22
C ALA A 117 1.01 -14.06 2.02
N TYR A 118 1.03 -13.59 0.77
CA TYR A 118 0.71 -12.21 0.41
C TYR A 118 -0.72 -12.13 -0.11
N GLN A 119 -1.66 -12.13 0.84
CA GLN A 119 -3.09 -12.01 0.56
C GLN A 119 -3.48 -10.54 0.42
N ASN A 120 -4.29 -10.24 -0.59
CA ASN A 120 -4.87 -8.94 -0.92
C ASN A 120 -5.39 -8.22 0.34
N PRO A 121 -4.59 -7.33 0.97
CA PRO A 121 -4.95 -6.80 2.26
C PRO A 121 -6.06 -5.77 2.09
N LEU A 122 -7.07 -5.87 2.96
CA LEU A 122 -8.11 -4.86 3.11
C LEU A 122 -7.88 -4.16 4.45
N ALA A 123 -7.63 -2.87 4.42
CA ALA A 123 -7.62 -2.01 5.59
C ALA A 123 -8.86 -1.12 5.59
N VAL A 124 -9.46 -0.96 6.76
CA VAL A 124 -10.52 0.02 7.01
C VAL A 124 -10.18 0.80 8.26
N GLY A 125 -10.52 2.08 8.30
CA GLY A 125 -10.17 2.93 9.42
C GLY A 125 -11.16 4.05 9.66
N PHE A 126 -11.04 4.65 10.85
CA PHE A 126 -11.80 5.81 11.26
C PHE A 126 -10.85 6.86 11.82
N ASP A 127 -10.84 8.03 11.17
CA ASP A 127 -10.23 9.25 11.69
C ASP A 127 -11.26 9.93 12.59
N ILE A 128 -10.92 10.16 13.86
CA ILE A 128 -11.77 10.82 14.85
C ILE A 128 -11.05 12.06 15.37
N GLU A 129 -11.67 13.23 15.18
CA GLU A 129 -11.15 14.50 15.67
C GLU A 129 -11.79 14.90 17.00
N THR A 130 -11.00 14.97 18.06
CA THR A 130 -11.42 15.38 19.40
C THR A 130 -10.69 16.65 19.83
N GLY A 131 -11.38 17.80 19.75
CA GLY A 131 -11.00 19.03 20.46
C GLY A 131 -9.56 19.54 20.28
N GLY A 132 -8.90 19.25 19.16
CA GLY A 132 -7.51 19.63 18.88
C GLY A 132 -6.56 18.46 18.58
N HIS A 133 -6.98 17.23 18.85
CA HIS A 133 -6.24 16.02 18.50
C HIS A 133 -6.98 15.22 17.42
N VAL A 134 -6.21 14.64 16.49
CA VAL A 134 -6.73 13.69 15.50
C VAL A 134 -6.19 12.32 15.86
N SER A 135 -7.10 11.41 16.19
CA SER A 135 -6.79 10.00 16.44
C SER A 135 -7.22 9.19 15.23
N ASN A 136 -6.38 8.25 14.80
CA ASN A 136 -6.71 7.34 13.70
C ASN A 136 -6.72 5.90 14.22
N CYS A 137 -7.83 5.20 13.99
CA CYS A 137 -7.98 3.78 14.27
C CYS A 137 -8.04 2.99 12.95
N ILE A 138 -7.14 2.04 12.75
CA ILE A 138 -7.06 1.23 11.52
C ILE A 138 -7.19 -0.25 11.87
N PHE A 139 -8.08 -0.94 11.18
CA PHE A 139 -8.26 -2.38 11.20
C PHE A 139 -7.80 -2.97 9.88
N LYS A 140 -7.03 -4.06 9.93
CA LYS A 140 -6.51 -4.75 8.75
C LYS A 140 -7.05 -6.16 8.73
N CYS A 141 -7.68 -6.52 7.63
CA CYS A 141 -8.11 -7.87 7.31
C CYS A 141 -7.20 -8.44 6.21
N HIS A 142 -6.71 -9.65 6.44
CA HIS A 142 -6.01 -10.43 5.43
C HIS A 142 -7.00 -11.44 4.87
N GLY A 143 -7.30 -11.34 3.57
CA GLY A 143 -8.31 -12.17 2.92
C GLY A 143 -7.83 -13.61 2.74
N ASN A 144 -8.26 -14.50 3.65
CA ASN A 144 -7.91 -15.91 3.59
C ASN A 144 -8.71 -16.65 2.51
N GLU A 145 -8.25 -16.61 1.26
CA GLU A 145 -8.76 -17.51 0.23
C GLU A 145 -8.28 -18.94 0.51
N ARG A 146 -8.98 -19.64 1.41
CA ARG A 146 -9.04 -21.10 1.35
C ARG A 146 -9.78 -21.46 0.06
N LYS A 147 -9.04 -21.61 -1.05
CA LYS A 147 -9.53 -22.39 -2.19
C LYS A 147 -9.62 -23.84 -1.74
N GLY A 148 -10.77 -24.19 -1.16
CA GLY A 148 -11.21 -25.55 -1.06
C GLY A 148 -11.63 -26.06 -2.44
N ILE A 149 -11.44 -27.37 -2.61
CA ILE A 149 -11.93 -28.24 -3.68
C ILE A 149 -10.95 -28.40 -4.85
N TYR A 150 -10.06 -29.38 -4.64
CA TYR A 150 -9.52 -30.24 -5.68
C TYR A 150 -10.68 -30.87 -6.47
N TYR A 151 -10.56 -30.89 -7.80
CA TYR A 151 -11.11 -31.96 -8.64
C TYR A 151 -9.94 -32.62 -9.35
#